data_AF-A0A7J4LNM3-F1
#
_entry.id   AF-A0A7J4LNM3-F1
#
_cell.length_a   1.000
_cell.length_b   1.000
_cell.length_c   1.000
_cell.angle_alpha   90.00
_cell.angle_beta   90.00
_cell.angle_gamma   90.00
#
_symmetry.space_group_name_H-M   'P 1'
#
loop_
_entity.id
_entity.type
_entity.pdbx_description
1 polymer ?
#
loop_
_entity_poly.entity_id
_entity_poly.type
_entity_poly.pdbx_seq_one_letter_code
_entity_poly.pdbx_strand_id
1 'polypeptide(L)'
;MLRKNVVISDAHLKLLDPLLKKHQGNMSATMRDIIDFTGFVTSNLGSLELAKDLLKEKSHAKEQTMQRIYGVTIPLAMFQWLLLERKTTFPPMGYAMQFFAQNSNINLYDVDNLGKMINEELSFLNWPVKVSVCNEEGSVAFQVTGTDPTINRFTAILIAIYLSLSNSTCKISKLIQYPSSIYFQIKEAASMEEALQSIYRNFADNNDMILNPNLELQLTA
;
A
#
# COMPACT_ATOMS: atom_id res chain seq x y z
N MET A 1 52.13 5.92 -13.13
CA MET A 1 50.86 5.19 -13.26
C MET A 1 51.09 3.74 -12.85
N LEU A 2 50.51 3.28 -11.75
CA LEU A 2 50.69 1.90 -11.28
C LEU A 2 49.67 1.00 -12.00
N ARG A 3 50.14 0.03 -12.80
CA ARG A 3 49.24 -0.95 -13.43
C ARG A 3 48.86 -2.00 -12.39
N LYS A 4 47.56 -2.15 -12.14
CA LYS A 4 47.00 -3.24 -11.33
C LYS A 4 46.33 -4.24 -12.27
N ASN A 5 46.70 -5.51 -12.15
CA ASN A 5 46.08 -6.59 -12.92
C ASN A 5 44.94 -7.17 -12.10
N VAL A 6 43.80 -7.44 -12.75
CA VAL A 6 42.64 -8.07 -12.13
C VAL A 6 42.43 -9.40 -12.81
N VAL A 7 42.36 -10.47 -12.04
CA VAL A 7 42.02 -11.82 -12.51
C VAL A 7 40.55 -12.05 -12.20
N ILE A 8 39.77 -12.43 -13.22
CA ILE A 8 38.32 -12.65 -13.11
C ILE A 8 38.05 -14.06 -13.62
N SER A 9 37.29 -14.84 -12.85
CA SER A 9 36.88 -16.17 -13.29
C SER A 9 35.76 -16.11 -14.32
N ASP A 10 35.63 -17.15 -15.14
CA ASP A 10 34.59 -17.26 -16.17
C ASP A 10 33.17 -17.08 -15.61
N ALA A 11 32.92 -17.55 -14.39
CA ALA A 11 31.63 -17.37 -13.72
C ALA A 11 31.28 -15.88 -13.51
N HIS A 12 32.26 -15.07 -13.10
CA HIS A 12 32.08 -13.64 -12.91
C HIS A 12 32.08 -12.87 -14.24
N LEU A 13 32.83 -13.35 -15.25
CA LEU A 13 32.79 -12.77 -16.60
C LEU A 13 31.40 -12.90 -17.23
N LYS A 14 30.73 -14.05 -17.07
CA LYS A 14 29.35 -14.24 -17.56
C LYS A 14 28.35 -13.25 -16.96
N LEU A 15 28.56 -12.82 -15.71
CA LEU A 15 27.72 -11.78 -15.09
C LEU A 15 27.89 -10.41 -15.75
N LEU A 16 29.04 -10.18 -16.40
CA LEU A 16 29.35 -8.94 -17.11
C LEU A 16 28.91 -8.96 -18.58
N ASP A 17 28.50 -10.12 -19.12
CA ASP A 17 28.09 -10.28 -20.52
C ASP A 17 27.09 -9.22 -21.01
N PRO A 18 26.06 -8.81 -20.25
CA PRO A 18 25.14 -7.76 -20.70
C PRO A 18 25.85 -6.41 -20.93
N LEU A 19 26.79 -6.05 -20.05
CA LEU A 19 27.56 -4.82 -20.14
C LEU A 19 28.68 -4.92 -21.18
N LEU A 20 29.26 -6.10 -21.37
CA LEU A 20 30.23 -6.37 -22.42
C LEU A 20 29.58 -6.29 -23.80
N LYS A 21 28.37 -6.83 -23.98
CA LYS A 21 27.60 -6.71 -25.22
C LYS A 21 27.27 -5.25 -25.54
N LYS A 22 26.85 -4.45 -24.54
CA LYS A 22 26.63 -3.01 -24.68
C LYS A 22 27.86 -2.27 -25.23
N HIS A 23 29.06 -2.69 -24.80
CA HIS A 23 30.34 -2.10 -25.21
C HIS A 23 31.11 -2.91 -26.25
N GLN A 24 30.42 -3.79 -27.00
CA GLN A 24 31.00 -4.60 -28.09
C GLN A 24 32.27 -5.38 -27.69
N GLY A 25 32.28 -5.93 -26.47
CA GLY A 25 33.41 -6.70 -25.93
C GLY A 25 34.53 -5.84 -25.32
N ASN A 26 34.39 -4.52 -25.25
CA ASN A 26 35.39 -3.64 -24.64
C ASN A 26 35.33 -3.67 -23.10
N MET A 27 36.17 -4.51 -22.50
CA MET A 27 36.28 -4.64 -21.05
C MET A 27 36.62 -3.33 -20.33
N SER A 28 37.43 -2.45 -20.94
CA SER A 28 37.81 -1.19 -20.30
C SER A 28 36.67 -0.17 -20.28
N ALA A 29 35.76 -0.22 -21.25
CA ALA A 29 34.54 0.58 -21.24
C ALA A 29 33.54 0.02 -20.22
N THR A 30 33.35 -1.29 -20.20
CA THR A 30 32.52 -1.98 -19.20
C THR A 30 32.97 -1.69 -17.76
N MET A 31 34.28 -1.74 -17.48
CA MET A 31 34.80 -1.43 -16.14
C MET A 31 34.59 0.04 -15.74
N ARG A 32 34.66 0.98 -16.70
CA ARG A 32 34.36 2.39 -16.43
C ARG A 32 32.89 2.59 -16.06
N ASP A 33 31.97 2.01 -16.82
CA ASP A 33 30.53 2.04 -16.50
C ASP A 33 30.23 1.46 -15.10
N ILE A 34 30.91 0.37 -14.72
CA ILE A 34 30.75 -0.24 -13.39
C ILE A 34 31.27 0.71 -12.30
N ILE A 35 32.45 1.31 -12.50
CA ILE A 35 33.02 2.27 -11.55
C ILE A 35 32.12 3.50 -11.41
N ASP A 36 31.61 4.04 -12.51
CA ASP A 36 30.72 5.19 -12.52
C ASP A 36 29.41 4.86 -11.79
N PHE A 37 28.86 3.67 -12.02
CA PHE A 37 27.67 3.19 -11.31
C PHE A 37 27.94 3.01 -9.81
N THR A 38 29.05 2.37 -9.43
CA THR A 38 29.44 2.22 -8.02
C THR A 38 29.65 3.58 -7.35
N GLY A 39 30.26 4.54 -8.04
CA GLY A 39 30.44 5.91 -7.57
C GLY A 39 29.11 6.64 -7.39
N PHE A 40 28.19 6.51 -8.36
CA PHE A 40 26.83 7.05 -8.27
C PHE A 40 26.06 6.47 -7.09
N VAL A 41 26.09 5.14 -6.91
CA VAL A 41 25.41 4.46 -5.81
C VAL A 41 25.99 4.89 -4.47
N THR A 42 27.31 4.92 -4.33
CA THR A 42 27.97 5.33 -3.07
C THR A 42 27.70 6.80 -2.74
N SER A 43 27.65 7.68 -3.73
CA SER A 43 27.38 9.11 -3.53
C SER A 43 25.94 9.40 -3.10
N ASN A 44 24.97 8.62 -3.61
CA ASN A 44 23.55 8.84 -3.33
C ASN A 44 23.00 8.02 -2.16
N LEU A 45 23.54 6.82 -1.93
CA LEU A 45 23.04 5.86 -0.92
C LEU A 45 24.07 5.60 0.20
N GLY A 46 25.23 6.25 0.17
CA GLY A 46 26.27 6.17 1.19
C GLY A 46 27.10 4.88 1.15
N SER A 47 26.51 3.73 0.81
CA SER A 47 27.24 2.47 0.65
C SER A 47 26.59 1.50 -0.35
N LEU A 48 27.40 0.60 -0.91
CA LEU A 48 26.96 -0.42 -1.84
C LEU A 48 26.12 -1.52 -1.15
N GLU A 49 26.43 -1.85 0.10
CA GLU A 49 25.68 -2.83 0.89
C GLU A 49 24.27 -2.31 1.22
N LEU A 50 24.14 -1.05 1.63
CA LEU A 50 22.82 -0.43 1.87
C LEU A 50 21.97 -0.40 0.59
N ALA A 51 22.58 -0.12 -0.57
CA ALA A 51 21.87 -0.18 -1.84
C ALA A 51 21.39 -1.60 -2.18
N LYS A 52 22.21 -2.61 -1.90
CA LYS A 52 21.87 -4.02 -2.11
C LYS A 52 20.76 -4.49 -1.17
N ASP A 53 20.79 -4.07 0.09
CA ASP A 53 19.77 -4.40 1.08
C ASP A 53 18.43 -3.73 0.75
N LEU A 54 18.44 -2.45 0.36
CA LEU A 54 17.25 -1.76 -0.14
C LEU A 54 16.62 -2.44 -1.36
N LEU A 55 17.45 -2.94 -2.28
CA LEU A 55 16.97 -3.65 -3.48
C LEU A 55 16.41 -5.03 -3.13
N LYS A 56 17.01 -5.75 -2.17
CA LYS A 56 16.54 -7.05 -1.68
C LYS A 56 15.26 -6.94 -0.86
N GLU A 57 15.17 -5.99 0.06
CA GLU A 57 13.99 -5.77 0.88
C GLU A 57 12.79 -5.39 0.01
N LYS A 58 12.98 -4.45 -0.93
CA LYS A 58 11.93 -4.08 -1.88
C LYS A 58 11.52 -5.23 -2.79
N SER A 59 12.44 -6.10 -3.23
CA SER A 59 12.08 -7.23 -4.07
C SER A 59 11.31 -8.30 -3.30
N HIS A 60 11.74 -8.64 -2.07
CA HIS A 60 11.09 -9.70 -1.29
C HIS A 60 9.72 -9.29 -0.75
N ALA A 61 9.56 -8.06 -0.25
CA ALA A 61 8.27 -7.58 0.22
C ALA A 61 7.27 -7.45 -0.95
N LYS A 62 7.72 -6.89 -2.09
CA LYS A 62 6.89 -6.78 -3.29
C LYS A 62 6.52 -8.14 -3.88
N GLU A 63 7.46 -9.08 -3.97
CA GLU A 63 7.18 -10.44 -4.45
C GLU A 63 6.21 -11.16 -3.52
N GLN A 64 6.36 -11.05 -2.20
CA GLN A 64 5.44 -11.66 -1.26
C GLN A 64 4.03 -11.07 -1.37
N THR A 65 3.88 -9.75 -1.49
CA THR A 65 2.57 -9.12 -1.68
C THR A 65 1.96 -9.45 -3.07
N MET A 66 2.77 -9.48 -4.13
CA MET A 66 2.34 -9.87 -5.49
C MET A 66 2.04 -11.38 -5.63
N GLN A 67 2.60 -12.25 -4.79
CA GLN A 67 2.29 -13.67 -4.77
C GLN A 67 1.04 -13.99 -3.93
N ARG A 68 0.61 -13.09 -3.04
CA ARG A 68 -0.53 -13.29 -2.12
C ARG A 68 -1.85 -12.81 -2.70
N ILE A 69 -1.81 -11.64 -3.32
CA ILE A 69 -2.91 -11.16 -4.15
C ILE A 69 -2.62 -11.76 -5.52
N TYR A 70 -3.55 -12.49 -6.13
CA TYR A 70 -3.50 -12.70 -7.60
C TYR A 70 -3.71 -11.33 -8.25
N GLY A 71 -2.67 -10.51 -8.21
CA GLY A 71 -2.72 -9.08 -8.43
C GLY A 71 -2.78 -8.82 -9.92
N VAL A 72 -3.94 -8.39 -10.40
CA VAL A 72 -4.06 -7.89 -11.77
C VAL A 72 -3.66 -6.42 -11.76
N THR A 73 -2.64 -6.07 -12.54
CA THR A 73 -2.32 -4.66 -12.80
C THR A 73 -3.25 -4.16 -13.89
N ILE A 74 -4.05 -3.15 -13.59
CA ILE A 74 -4.93 -2.50 -14.55
C ILE A 74 -4.55 -1.02 -14.71
N PRO A 75 -4.72 -0.42 -15.90
CA PRO A 75 -4.55 1.01 -16.07
C PRO A 75 -5.45 1.82 -15.13
N LEU A 76 -4.94 2.96 -14.64
CA LEU A 76 -5.65 3.81 -13.67
C LEU A 76 -7.06 4.20 -14.14
N ALA A 77 -7.21 4.55 -15.41
CA ALA A 77 -8.51 4.91 -15.99
C ALA A 77 -9.53 3.75 -15.95
N MET A 78 -9.06 2.51 -16.15
CA MET A 78 -9.93 1.34 -16.04
C MET A 78 -10.32 1.07 -14.59
N PHE A 79 -9.39 1.27 -13.65
CA PHE A 79 -9.70 1.16 -12.23
C PHE A 79 -10.72 2.19 -11.77
N GLN A 80 -10.54 3.46 -12.17
CA GLN A 80 -11.52 4.53 -11.92
C GLN A 80 -12.89 4.15 -12.47
N TRP A 81 -12.96 3.68 -13.71
CA TRP A 81 -14.21 3.24 -14.33
C TRP A 81 -14.88 2.09 -13.55
N LEU A 82 -14.13 1.05 -13.16
CA LEU A 82 -14.65 -0.05 -12.33
C LEU A 82 -15.19 0.44 -10.99
N LEU A 83 -14.53 1.43 -10.38
CA LEU A 83 -14.99 2.03 -9.13
C LEU A 83 -16.26 2.87 -9.32
N LEU A 84 -16.47 3.50 -10.48
CA LEU A 84 -17.67 4.30 -10.75
C LEU A 84 -18.88 3.43 -11.10
N GLU A 85 -18.67 2.34 -11.83
CA GLU A 85 -19.73 1.44 -12.33
C GLU A 85 -20.09 0.31 -11.34
N ARG A 86 -19.61 0.38 -10.10
CA ARG A 86 -19.91 -0.64 -9.07
C ARG A 86 -21.36 -0.56 -8.62
N LYS A 87 -21.99 -1.73 -8.41
CA LYS A 87 -23.38 -1.83 -7.91
C LYS A 87 -23.51 -1.46 -6.44
N THR A 88 -22.47 -1.68 -5.66
CA THR A 88 -22.45 -1.44 -4.21
C THR A 88 -21.26 -0.57 -3.87
N THR A 89 -21.43 0.32 -2.89
CA THR A 89 -20.33 1.17 -2.41
C THR A 89 -19.24 0.37 -1.70
N PHE A 90 -19.62 -0.73 -1.05
CA PHE A 90 -18.73 -1.52 -0.22
C PHE A 90 -18.28 -2.80 -0.95
N PRO A 91 -16.98 -3.12 -0.91
CA PRO A 91 -16.51 -4.44 -1.30
C PRO A 91 -16.97 -5.50 -0.29
N PRO A 92 -17.17 -6.76 -0.69
CA PRO A 92 -17.46 -7.82 0.27
C PRO A 92 -16.31 -7.99 1.27
N MET A 93 -16.64 -8.19 2.55
CA MET A 93 -15.68 -8.16 3.66
C MET A 93 -14.49 -9.12 3.47
N GLY A 94 -14.76 -10.32 2.96
CA GLY A 94 -13.71 -11.32 2.70
C GLY A 94 -12.64 -10.84 1.72
N TYR A 95 -12.98 -9.97 0.76
CA TYR A 95 -12.01 -9.37 -0.16
C TYR A 95 -11.33 -8.14 0.44
N ALA A 96 -12.07 -7.33 1.20
CA ALA A 96 -11.50 -6.14 1.86
C ALA A 96 -10.38 -6.51 2.86
N MET A 97 -10.55 -7.60 3.60
CA MET A 97 -9.56 -8.06 4.57
C MET A 97 -8.25 -8.54 3.94
N GLN A 98 -8.26 -9.00 2.68
CA GLN A 98 -7.06 -9.53 2.02
C GLN A 98 -5.96 -8.49 1.87
N PHE A 99 -6.31 -7.20 1.81
CA PHE A 99 -5.36 -6.10 1.66
C PHE A 99 -4.46 -5.89 2.88
N PHE A 100 -4.89 -6.31 4.07
CA PHE A 100 -4.17 -6.08 5.32
C PHE A 100 -4.04 -7.34 6.19
N ALA A 101 -4.29 -8.52 5.61
CA ALA A 101 -4.42 -9.80 6.32
C ALA A 101 -3.17 -10.25 7.10
N GLN A 102 -2.00 -9.68 6.81
CA GLN A 102 -0.74 -10.03 7.47
C GLN A 102 -0.61 -9.47 8.89
N ASN A 103 -1.29 -8.36 9.14
CA ASN A 103 -1.11 -7.57 10.35
C ASN A 103 -2.30 -7.82 11.28
N SER A 104 -2.42 -9.05 11.76
CA SER A 104 -3.54 -9.46 12.63
C SER A 104 -3.43 -8.91 14.06
N ASN A 105 -2.29 -8.31 14.43
CA ASN A 105 -2.06 -7.74 15.75
C ASN A 105 -1.60 -6.28 15.66
N ILE A 106 -2.55 -5.40 15.33
CA ILE A 106 -2.32 -3.95 15.27
C ILE A 106 -2.65 -3.32 16.61
N ASN A 107 -1.72 -2.53 17.12
CA ASN A 107 -1.99 -1.57 18.17
C ASN A 107 -2.46 -0.25 17.54
N LEU A 108 -3.75 0.08 17.68
CA LEU A 108 -4.33 1.31 17.16
C LEU A 108 -3.69 2.59 17.73
N TYR A 109 -3.10 2.49 18.92
CA TYR A 109 -2.49 3.62 19.61
C TYR A 109 -1.04 3.88 19.15
N ASP A 110 -0.42 2.96 18.40
CA ASP A 110 0.86 3.17 17.72
C ASP A 110 0.64 3.76 16.33
N VAL A 111 0.34 5.06 16.32
CA VAL A 111 -0.05 5.83 15.13
C VAL A 111 1.05 5.84 14.06
N ASP A 112 2.31 5.92 14.47
CA ASP A 112 3.45 5.98 13.55
C ASP A 112 3.64 4.66 12.80
N ASN A 113 3.52 3.54 13.52
CA ASN A 113 3.61 2.21 12.91
C ASN A 113 2.40 1.90 12.03
N LEU A 114 1.19 2.26 12.49
CA LEU A 114 -0.05 2.07 11.74
C LEU A 114 -0.04 2.84 10.42
N GLY A 115 0.39 4.10 10.45
CA GLY A 115 0.53 4.92 9.25
C GLY A 115 1.56 4.36 8.27
N LYS A 116 2.73 3.93 8.77
CA LYS A 116 3.76 3.31 7.91
C LYS A 116 3.26 2.03 7.25
N MET A 117 2.68 1.12 8.03
CA MET A 117 2.17 -0.16 7.53
C MET A 117 1.11 0.04 6.45
N ILE A 118 0.12 0.91 6.67
CA ILE A 118 -0.93 1.18 5.67
C ILE A 118 -0.31 1.73 4.38
N ASN A 119 0.60 2.71 4.48
CA ASN A 119 1.23 3.29 3.28
C ASN A 119 2.15 2.30 2.56
N GLU A 120 2.82 1.41 3.28
CA GLU A 120 3.62 0.34 2.67
C GLU A 120 2.73 -0.60 1.85
N GLU A 121 1.62 -1.07 2.41
CA GLU A 121 0.67 -1.93 1.69
C GLU A 121 0.08 -1.23 0.45
N LEU A 122 -0.34 0.04 0.60
CA LEU A 122 -0.84 0.85 -0.52
C LEU A 122 0.23 1.10 -1.60
N SER A 123 1.52 1.18 -1.22
CA SER A 123 2.61 1.37 -2.16
C SER A 123 2.76 0.20 -3.13
N PHE A 124 2.43 -1.03 -2.71
CA PHE A 124 2.45 -2.20 -3.59
C PHE A 124 1.35 -2.16 -4.65
N LEU A 125 0.23 -1.48 -4.35
CA LEU A 125 -0.90 -1.33 -5.27
C LEU A 125 -0.67 -0.24 -6.33
N ASN A 126 0.36 0.60 -6.15
CA ASN A 126 0.64 1.77 -6.99
C ASN A 126 -0.55 2.74 -7.11
N TRP A 127 -1.43 2.78 -6.10
CA TRP A 127 -2.52 3.76 -6.07
C TRP A 127 -1.97 5.13 -5.68
N PRO A 128 -2.42 6.23 -6.32
CA PRO A 128 -1.91 7.58 -6.07
C PRO A 128 -2.48 8.19 -4.79
N VAL A 129 -2.37 7.47 -3.67
CA VAL A 129 -2.96 7.80 -2.37
C VAL A 129 -1.89 7.73 -1.28
N LYS A 130 -2.00 8.63 -0.30
CA LYS A 130 -1.23 8.62 0.94
C LYS A 130 -2.17 8.71 2.12
N VAL A 131 -1.83 8.03 3.20
CA VAL A 131 -2.60 8.02 4.45
C VAL A 131 -1.76 8.65 5.55
N SER A 132 -2.30 9.65 6.23
CA SER A 132 -1.74 10.20 7.46
C SER A 132 -2.60 9.76 8.62
N VAL A 133 -1.98 9.35 9.72
CA VAL A 133 -2.68 8.91 10.93
C VAL A 133 -2.25 9.83 12.07
N CYS A 134 -3.19 10.31 12.86
CA CYS A 134 -2.97 11.21 13.99
C CYS A 134 -3.75 10.70 15.21
N ASN A 135 -3.22 10.88 16.41
CA ASN A 135 -3.97 10.65 17.65
C ASN A 135 -4.66 11.96 18.08
N GLU A 136 -5.97 11.93 18.30
CA GLU A 136 -6.75 13.04 18.82
C GLU A 136 -7.50 12.57 20.07
N GLU A 137 -7.25 13.18 21.24
CA GLU A 137 -7.99 13.02 22.51
C GLU A 137 -8.85 11.73 22.66
N GLY A 138 -8.18 10.57 22.70
CA GLY A 138 -8.84 9.26 22.91
C GLY A 138 -9.46 8.65 21.65
N SER A 139 -9.00 9.05 20.47
CA SER A 139 -9.45 8.56 19.17
C SER A 139 -8.35 8.67 18.12
N VAL A 140 -8.43 7.84 17.09
CA VAL A 140 -7.44 7.84 16.01
C VAL A 140 -8.06 8.46 14.78
N ALA A 141 -7.40 9.46 14.23
CA ALA A 141 -7.81 10.18 13.03
C ALA A 141 -7.00 9.69 11.83
N PHE A 142 -7.68 9.51 10.71
CA PHE A 142 -7.11 9.11 9.43
C PHE A 142 -7.42 10.18 8.40
N GLN A 143 -6.39 10.60 7.69
CA GLN A 143 -6.50 11.51 6.54
C GLN A 143 -5.96 10.81 5.30
N VAL A 144 -6.87 10.45 4.40
CA VAL A 144 -6.55 9.87 3.10
C VAL A 144 -6.48 10.99 2.08
N THR A 145 -5.33 11.17 1.44
CA THR A 145 -5.10 12.25 0.47
C THR A 145 -4.56 11.68 -0.84
N GLY A 146 -5.06 12.17 -1.96
CA GLY A 146 -4.63 11.70 -3.28
C GLY A 146 -5.24 12.52 -4.40
N THR A 147 -4.78 12.27 -5.62
CA THR A 147 -5.19 13.04 -6.81
C THR A 147 -6.60 12.70 -7.29
N ASP A 148 -7.10 11.51 -6.94
CA ASP A 148 -8.39 11.01 -7.40
C ASP A 148 -9.37 10.82 -6.21
N PRO A 149 -10.49 11.56 -6.18
CA PRO A 149 -11.45 11.47 -5.07
C PRO A 149 -12.15 10.12 -4.96
N THR A 150 -12.38 9.42 -6.07
CA THR A 150 -13.01 8.11 -6.11
C THR A 150 -12.12 7.05 -5.48
N ILE A 151 -10.83 7.08 -5.82
CA ILE A 151 -9.82 6.17 -5.25
C ILE A 151 -9.56 6.51 -3.79
N ASN A 152 -9.50 7.80 -3.43
CA ASN A 152 -9.37 8.24 -2.03
C ASN A 152 -10.52 7.68 -1.19
N ARG A 153 -11.76 7.78 -1.69
CA ARG A 153 -12.95 7.26 -1.02
C ARG A 153 -12.92 5.75 -0.87
N PHE A 154 -12.59 5.04 -1.94
CA PHE A 154 -12.47 3.59 -1.89
C PHE A 154 -11.41 3.13 -0.88
N THR A 155 -10.27 3.82 -0.85
CA THR A 155 -9.18 3.55 0.11
C THR A 155 -9.63 3.80 1.55
N ALA A 156 -10.34 4.91 1.81
CA ALA A 156 -10.88 5.21 3.13
C ALA A 156 -11.87 4.12 3.62
N ILE A 157 -12.73 3.62 2.73
CA ILE A 157 -13.65 2.51 3.03
C ILE A 157 -12.89 1.23 3.37
N LEU A 158 -11.86 0.86 2.60
CA LEU A 158 -11.06 -0.32 2.87
C LEU A 158 -10.39 -0.26 4.24
N ILE A 159 -9.80 0.89 4.58
CA ILE A 159 -9.17 1.11 5.89
C ILE A 159 -10.22 1.02 6.99
N ALA A 160 -11.38 1.65 6.82
CA ALA A 160 -12.45 1.62 7.82
C ALA A 160 -12.97 0.18 8.06
N ILE A 161 -13.23 -0.58 7.00
CA ILE A 161 -13.63 -1.99 7.09
C ILE A 161 -12.56 -2.79 7.81
N TYR A 162 -11.30 -2.63 7.42
CA TYR A 162 -10.20 -3.34 8.04
C TYR A 162 -10.11 -3.07 9.56
N LEU A 163 -10.20 -1.81 9.97
CA LEU A 163 -10.14 -1.43 11.39
C LEU A 163 -11.35 -1.94 12.17
N SER A 164 -12.54 -2.00 11.57
CA SER A 164 -13.74 -2.57 12.21
C SER A 164 -13.65 -4.08 12.47
N LEU A 165 -12.85 -4.79 11.67
CA LEU A 165 -12.68 -6.24 11.74
C LEU A 165 -11.41 -6.66 12.50
N SER A 166 -10.58 -5.69 12.89
CA SER A 166 -9.37 -5.92 13.68
C SER A 166 -9.70 -6.24 15.16
N ASN A 167 -8.69 -6.68 15.92
CA ASN A 167 -8.87 -7.10 17.33
C ASN A 167 -9.53 -6.03 18.23
N SER A 168 -9.41 -4.76 17.87
CA SER A 168 -10.09 -3.64 18.52
C SER A 168 -11.14 -3.10 17.54
N THR A 169 -12.36 -3.63 17.62
CA THR A 169 -13.47 -3.23 16.74
C THR A 169 -13.70 -1.73 16.84
N CYS A 170 -13.59 -1.00 15.73
CA CYS A 170 -13.69 0.46 15.69
C CYS A 170 -14.90 0.97 14.91
N LYS A 171 -15.56 1.99 15.45
CA LYS A 171 -16.63 2.74 14.78
C LYS A 171 -16.14 4.12 14.32
N ILE A 172 -16.77 4.65 13.28
CA ILE A 172 -16.53 6.02 12.80
C ILE A 172 -17.29 6.99 13.68
N SER A 173 -16.56 7.89 14.35
CA SER A 173 -17.15 8.97 15.14
C SER A 173 -17.38 10.24 14.32
N LYS A 174 -16.55 10.47 13.30
CA LYS A 174 -16.61 11.67 12.46
C LYS A 174 -16.09 11.35 11.06
N LEU A 175 -16.77 11.85 10.03
CA LEU A 175 -16.34 11.80 8.64
C LEU A 175 -16.45 13.20 8.04
N ILE A 176 -15.38 13.68 7.43
CA ILE A 176 -15.36 14.92 6.64
C ILE A 176 -14.76 14.60 5.27
N GLN A 177 -15.49 14.95 4.22
CA GLN A 177 -15.03 14.79 2.84
C GLN A 177 -14.60 16.14 2.27
N TYR A 178 -13.36 16.24 1.82
CA TYR A 178 -12.83 17.35 1.05
C TYR A 178 -12.59 16.91 -0.40
N PRO A 179 -12.48 17.85 -1.36
CA PRO A 179 -12.32 17.51 -2.78
C PRO A 179 -11.13 16.59 -3.09
N SER A 180 -10.03 16.70 -2.35
CA SER A 180 -8.80 15.93 -2.55
C SER A 180 -8.37 15.10 -1.35
N SER A 181 -9.18 15.07 -0.29
CA SER A 181 -8.87 14.31 0.92
C SER A 181 -10.11 13.88 1.69
N ILE A 182 -10.04 12.74 2.34
CA ILE A 182 -11.08 12.24 3.23
C ILE A 182 -10.49 12.11 4.62
N TYR A 183 -11.14 12.78 5.56
CA TYR A 183 -10.79 12.76 6.97
C TYR A 183 -11.82 11.94 7.72
N PHE A 184 -11.41 10.94 8.49
CA PHE A 184 -12.31 10.21 9.36
C PHE A 184 -11.64 9.88 10.69
N GLN A 185 -12.44 9.89 11.75
CA GLN A 185 -12.01 9.64 13.11
C GLN A 185 -12.69 8.37 13.61
N ILE A 186 -11.91 7.51 14.26
CA ILE A 186 -12.39 6.24 14.80
C ILE A 186 -12.28 6.19 16.32
N LYS A 187 -13.21 5.48 16.93
CA LYS A 187 -13.24 5.14 18.35
C LYS A 187 -13.55 3.67 18.52
N GLU A 188 -13.16 3.10 19.65
CA GLU A 188 -13.55 1.72 20.00
C GLU A 188 -15.08 1.59 20.03
N ALA A 189 -15.57 0.52 19.41
CA ALA A 189 -16.97 0.13 19.36
C ALA A 189 -17.24 -0.98 20.39
N ALA A 190 -18.49 -1.12 20.83
CA ALA A 190 -18.88 -2.18 21.76
C ALA A 190 -19.04 -3.54 21.06
N SER A 191 -19.35 -3.54 19.76
CA SER A 191 -19.46 -4.75 18.94
C SER A 191 -19.03 -4.54 17.49
N MET A 192 -18.71 -5.64 16.81
CA MET A 192 -18.42 -5.65 15.37
C MET A 192 -19.60 -5.16 14.53
N GLU A 193 -20.83 -5.49 14.95
CA GLU A 193 -22.06 -5.04 14.29
C GLU A 193 -22.24 -3.52 14.36
N GLU A 194 -21.99 -2.93 15.53
CA GLU A 194 -22.04 -1.47 15.73
C GLU A 194 -20.98 -0.77 14.86
N ALA A 195 -19.78 -1.34 14.80
CA ALA A 195 -18.68 -0.85 13.97
C ALA A 195 -19.05 -0.82 12.48
N LEU A 196 -19.60 -1.92 11.97
CA LEU A 196 -20.03 -2.04 10.58
C LEU A 196 -21.20 -1.11 10.27
N GLN A 197 -22.25 -1.08 11.11
CA GLN A 197 -23.36 -0.15 10.93
C GLN A 197 -22.90 1.31 10.88
N SER A 198 -21.95 1.69 11.72
CA SER A 198 -21.35 3.03 11.70
C SER A 198 -20.66 3.32 10.36
N ILE A 199 -19.92 2.37 9.80
CA ILE A 199 -19.29 2.50 8.48
C ILE A 199 -20.35 2.68 7.39
N TYR A 200 -21.38 1.83 7.36
CA TYR A 200 -22.48 1.94 6.40
C TYR A 200 -23.17 3.30 6.50
N ARG A 201 -23.50 3.78 7.70
CA ARG A 201 -24.17 5.07 7.88
C ARG A 201 -23.35 6.27 7.39
N ASN A 202 -22.02 6.22 7.55
CA ASN A 202 -21.14 7.33 7.18
C ASN A 202 -20.75 7.30 5.70
N PHE A 203 -20.53 6.12 5.13
CA PHE A 203 -20.02 5.98 3.77
C PHE A 203 -21.04 5.55 2.73
N ALA A 204 -22.24 5.06 3.08
CA ALA A 204 -23.24 4.63 2.09
C ALA A 204 -23.73 5.81 1.25
N ASP A 205 -23.91 5.56 -0.05
CA ASP A 205 -24.64 6.47 -0.93
C ASP A 205 -26.15 6.14 -0.88
N ASN A 206 -27.00 7.09 -1.27
CA ASN A 206 -28.46 6.88 -1.33
C ASN A 206 -28.87 5.63 -2.15
N ASN A 207 -28.04 5.19 -3.10
CA ASN A 207 -28.27 3.98 -3.90
C ASN A 207 -28.13 2.67 -3.10
N ASP A 208 -27.29 2.63 -2.05
CA ASP A 208 -27.11 1.42 -1.23
C ASP A 208 -28.30 1.18 -0.28
N MET A 209 -28.99 2.26 0.13
CA MET A 209 -30.20 2.17 0.97
C MET A 209 -31.40 1.54 0.24
N ILE A 210 -31.45 1.68 -1.09
CA ILE A 210 -32.55 1.16 -1.91
C ILE A 210 -32.35 -0.34 -2.22
N LEU A 211 -31.10 -0.81 -2.31
CA LEU A 211 -30.77 -2.18 -2.70
C LEU A 211 -30.70 -3.17 -1.52
N ASN A 212 -30.72 -2.69 -0.27
CA ASN A 212 -30.64 -3.55 0.91
C ASN A 212 -31.60 -3.13 2.04
N PRO A 213 -32.92 -3.33 1.88
CA PRO A 213 -33.88 -3.16 2.98
C PRO A 213 -33.69 -4.17 4.13
N ASN A 214 -32.84 -5.20 3.95
CA ASN A 214 -32.66 -6.30 4.91
C ASN A 214 -31.42 -6.18 5.81
N LEU A 215 -30.67 -5.07 5.79
CA LEU A 215 -29.54 -4.91 6.73
C LEU A 215 -30.01 -4.77 8.20
N GLU A 216 -31.27 -4.38 8.43
CA GLU A 216 -31.88 -4.41 9.78
C GLU A 216 -32.21 -5.85 10.25
N LEU A 217 -32.36 -6.81 9.33
CA LEU A 217 -32.79 -8.17 9.65
C LEU A 217 -31.64 -9.19 9.77
N GLN A 218 -30.42 -8.85 9.34
CA GLN A 218 -29.25 -9.73 9.46
C GLN A 218 -28.40 -9.47 10.71
N LEU A 219 -28.82 -8.54 11.58
CA LEU A 219 -28.14 -8.21 12.84
C LEU A 219 -28.98 -8.64 14.07
N THR A 220 -30.00 -9.46 13.86
CA THR A 220 -30.86 -10.01 14.93
C THR A 220 -31.05 -11.53 14.83
N ALA A 221 -30.13 -12.26 14.19
CA ALA A 221 -30.19 -13.72 14.10
C ALA A 221 -28.84 -14.36 14.46
#